data_AF-L7U8Q7-F1
#
_entry.id   AF-L7U8Q7-F1
#
_cell.length_a   1.000
_cell.length_b   1.000
_cell.length_c   1.000
_cell.angle_alpha   90.00
_cell.angle_beta   90.00
_cell.angle_gamma   90.00
#
_symmetry.space_group_name_H-M   'P 1'
#
loop_
_entity.id
_entity.type
_entity.pdbx_description
1 polymer ?
#
loop_
_entity_poly.entity_id
_entity_poly.type
_entity_poly.pdbx_seq_one_letter_code
_entity_poly.pdbx_strand_id
1 'polypeptide(L)'
;MSLPAIAPASLPPRPPPAGTVAPVAAAPRAPSVSPVVPPIAPAIPSVAPLTPPPPPASAVSPPPPPGSAGKGTGLDANQLADLASRCAKLDQLDYFEVLLLERTAAPADIKKAFYRESRTYHPDRFFHITDKLLKEQVHELYKRVTEAYYVLRDDTKRKKYLADISSPERAQKLRFTEASEAETKAAAKKEQEEQIGTHPKGRQFYQQAQKDIEANNWSAAERNLKMALTYEPSNARYKESLLEAQKRLQEESKGKGDSFKIR
;
A
#
# COMPACT_ATOMS: atom_id res chain seq x y z
N MET A 1 48.65 19.32 47.97
CA MET A 1 47.98 19.46 46.66
C MET A 1 46.59 18.86 46.80
N SER A 2 45.61 19.70 47.10
CA SER A 2 44.23 19.30 47.41
C SER A 2 43.40 19.25 46.13
N LEU A 3 42.70 18.14 45.91
CA LEU A 3 41.66 18.00 44.89
C LEU A 3 40.30 18.03 45.58
N PRO A 4 39.37 18.93 45.23
CA PRO A 4 38.02 18.90 45.77
C PRO A 4 37.14 17.90 45.00
N ALA A 5 36.41 17.10 45.77
CA ALA A 5 35.37 16.18 45.33
C ALA A 5 34.15 16.95 44.80
N ILE A 6 33.71 16.61 43.59
CA ILE A 6 32.49 17.15 42.97
C ILE A 6 31.34 16.18 43.26
N ALA A 7 30.32 16.69 43.96
CA ALA A 7 29.09 15.99 44.30
C ALA A 7 28.19 15.74 43.06
N PRO A 8 27.38 14.66 43.03
CA PRO A 8 26.46 14.40 41.93
C PRO A 8 25.21 15.29 42.00
N ALA A 9 24.85 15.89 40.86
CA ALA A 9 23.69 16.75 40.69
C ALA A 9 22.37 15.97 40.76
N SER A 10 21.44 16.51 41.53
CA SER A 10 20.09 16.00 41.80
C SER A 10 19.16 16.16 40.58
N LEU A 11 18.50 15.07 40.17
CA LEU A 11 17.48 15.05 39.11
C LEU A 11 16.13 15.58 39.64
N PRO A 12 15.37 16.38 38.86
CA PRO A 12 14.03 16.81 39.27
C PRO A 12 12.97 15.71 39.09
N PRO A 13 11.92 15.66 39.94
CA PRO A 13 10.91 14.61 39.90
C PRO A 13 9.90 14.76 38.76
N ARG A 14 9.46 13.61 38.25
CA ARG A 14 8.45 13.42 37.19
C ARG A 14 7.02 13.67 37.73
N PRO A 15 6.12 14.35 36.97
CA PRO A 15 4.73 14.53 37.39
C PRO A 15 3.88 13.24 37.19
N PRO A 16 2.83 13.04 38.01
CA PRO A 16 1.95 11.86 37.93
C PRO A 16 0.87 11.99 36.84
N PRO A 17 0.34 10.87 36.30
CA PRO A 17 -0.76 10.90 35.33
C PRO A 17 -2.11 11.14 36.00
N ALA A 18 -2.95 11.93 35.32
CA ALA A 18 -4.30 12.31 35.71
C ALA A 18 -5.27 11.12 35.74
N GLY A 19 -6.26 11.24 36.63
CA GLY A 19 -7.17 10.20 37.07
C GLY A 19 -8.08 9.62 35.98
N THR A 20 -8.26 8.31 36.07
CA THR A 20 -9.41 7.59 35.50
C THR A 20 -10.60 7.78 36.43
N VAL A 21 -11.64 8.44 35.94
CA VAL A 21 -12.98 8.43 36.55
C VAL A 21 -13.86 7.48 35.75
N ALA A 22 -14.38 6.46 36.44
CA ALA A 22 -15.43 5.59 35.96
C ALA A 22 -16.76 6.36 35.84
N PRO A 23 -17.66 5.95 34.94
CA PRO A 23 -19.08 6.19 35.14
C PRO A 23 -19.84 4.88 35.43
N VAL A 24 -20.68 5.04 36.45
CA VAL A 24 -21.67 4.14 37.02
C VAL A 24 -22.83 3.86 36.05
N ALA A 25 -23.42 2.68 36.22
CA ALA A 25 -24.63 2.19 35.59
C ALA A 25 -25.87 3.11 35.73
N ALA A 26 -26.78 3.06 34.76
CA ALA A 26 -28.23 3.06 34.97
C ALA A 26 -29.01 2.88 33.65
N ALA A 27 -29.70 1.76 33.51
CA ALA A 27 -30.89 1.62 32.66
C ALA A 27 -32.12 2.15 33.42
N PRO A 28 -33.19 2.56 32.73
CA PRO A 28 -34.43 1.81 32.94
C PRO A 28 -35.34 1.62 31.70
N ARG A 29 -36.25 0.67 31.88
CA ARG A 29 -37.26 0.07 30.98
C ARG A 29 -38.37 1.04 30.56
N ALA A 30 -39.02 0.73 29.44
CA ALA A 30 -40.37 1.17 29.09
C ALA A 30 -41.20 0.00 28.49
N PRO A 31 -42.56 0.08 28.50
CA PRO A 31 -43.43 -1.09 28.66
C PRO A 31 -44.19 -1.57 27.40
N SER A 32 -44.72 -2.78 27.57
CA SER A 32 -45.63 -3.57 26.73
C SER A 32 -46.98 -2.90 26.44
N VAL A 33 -47.49 -3.07 25.21
CA VAL A 33 -48.93 -3.17 24.90
C VAL A 33 -49.17 -3.93 23.57
N SER A 34 -49.94 -5.02 23.63
CA SER A 34 -50.82 -5.52 22.54
C SER A 34 -52.24 -5.01 22.83
N PRO A 35 -53.24 -4.99 21.90
CA PRO A 35 -53.92 -6.24 21.48
C PRO A 35 -54.73 -6.19 20.13
N VAL A 36 -55.44 -7.31 19.88
CA VAL A 36 -56.77 -7.45 19.22
C VAL A 36 -56.88 -7.89 17.73
N VAL A 37 -57.43 -9.09 17.55
CA VAL A 37 -58.09 -9.70 16.36
C VAL A 37 -59.62 -9.45 16.50
N PRO A 38 -60.50 -9.56 15.47
CA PRO A 38 -61.10 -10.86 15.10
C PRO A 38 -61.52 -10.92 13.59
N PRO A 39 -62.46 -11.79 13.11
CA PRO A 39 -62.19 -12.74 12.01
C PRO A 39 -63.11 -12.51 10.79
N ILE A 40 -62.96 -13.30 9.71
CA ILE A 40 -64.05 -13.83 8.85
C ILE A 40 -63.39 -14.64 7.71
N ALA A 41 -63.67 -15.94 7.69
CA ALA A 41 -63.58 -16.78 6.50
C ALA A 41 -64.95 -16.70 5.76
N PRO A 42 -65.02 -16.93 4.44
CA PRO A 42 -65.24 -18.30 4.01
C PRO A 42 -64.64 -18.72 2.65
N ALA A 43 -64.55 -20.04 2.50
CA ALA A 43 -64.79 -20.83 1.27
C ALA A 43 -63.89 -20.65 0.02
N ILE A 44 -62.93 -21.57 -0.06
CA ILE A 44 -62.38 -22.26 -1.24
C ILE A 44 -63.35 -22.37 -2.44
N PRO A 45 -62.82 -22.30 -3.67
CA PRO A 45 -62.71 -23.55 -4.42
C PRO A 45 -61.32 -23.82 -5.02
N SER A 46 -61.02 -25.12 -5.05
CA SER A 46 -59.86 -25.78 -5.64
C SER A 46 -59.64 -25.41 -7.11
N VAL A 47 -58.45 -24.90 -7.45
CA VAL A 47 -57.92 -24.86 -8.82
C VAL A 47 -56.47 -25.32 -8.77
N ALA A 48 -56.13 -26.22 -9.70
CA ALA A 48 -54.89 -27.00 -9.82
C ALA A 48 -53.58 -26.21 -9.64
N PRO A 49 -52.50 -26.84 -9.10
CA PRO A 49 -51.20 -26.20 -9.07
C PRO A 49 -50.56 -26.20 -10.46
N LEU A 50 -50.68 -25.07 -11.16
CA LEU A 50 -49.76 -24.69 -12.24
C LEU A 50 -48.43 -24.27 -11.61
N THR A 51 -47.38 -25.02 -11.91
CA THR A 51 -45.99 -24.76 -11.57
C THR A 51 -45.56 -23.33 -11.95
N PRO A 52 -44.86 -22.58 -11.07
CA PRO A 52 -44.24 -21.31 -11.44
C PRO A 52 -43.02 -21.54 -12.36
N PRO A 53 -42.72 -20.60 -13.30
CA PRO A 53 -41.55 -20.70 -14.17
C PRO A 53 -40.24 -20.47 -13.39
N PRO A 54 -39.10 -21.03 -13.86
CA PRO A 54 -37.81 -20.84 -13.22
C PRO A 54 -37.26 -19.42 -13.40
N PRO A 55 -36.44 -18.90 -12.46
CA PRO A 55 -35.72 -17.63 -12.62
C PRO A 55 -34.58 -17.74 -13.66
N PRO A 56 -34.15 -16.62 -14.28
CA PRO A 56 -33.13 -16.62 -15.33
C PRO A 56 -31.72 -16.92 -14.78
N ALA A 57 -30.96 -17.66 -15.57
CA ALA A 57 -29.59 -18.09 -15.32
C ALA A 57 -28.63 -16.91 -15.15
N SER A 58 -28.05 -16.78 -13.95
CA SER A 58 -26.79 -16.05 -13.69
C SER A 58 -26.24 -16.43 -12.32
N ALA A 59 -25.54 -17.57 -12.24
CA ALA A 59 -24.54 -17.88 -11.21
C ALA A 59 -23.92 -19.25 -11.53
N VAL A 60 -22.93 -19.29 -12.42
CA VAL A 60 -22.05 -20.45 -12.54
C VAL A 60 -21.09 -20.47 -11.34
N SER A 61 -21.54 -21.06 -10.23
CA SER A 61 -20.64 -21.51 -9.18
C SER A 61 -19.68 -22.57 -9.77
N PRO A 62 -18.37 -22.54 -9.46
CA PRO A 62 -17.46 -23.59 -9.92
C PRO A 62 -17.87 -24.94 -9.30
N PRO A 63 -17.73 -26.06 -10.03
CA PRO A 63 -18.06 -27.37 -9.48
C PRO A 63 -17.09 -27.73 -8.34
N PRO A 64 -17.55 -28.43 -7.29
CA PRO A 64 -16.64 -29.03 -6.32
C PRO A 64 -15.82 -30.13 -7.04
N PRO A 65 -14.49 -30.23 -6.82
CA PRO A 65 -13.73 -31.32 -7.38
C PRO A 65 -14.15 -32.66 -6.73
N PRO A 66 -14.43 -33.71 -7.52
CA PRO A 66 -14.66 -35.03 -6.99
C PRO A 66 -13.32 -35.67 -6.59
N GLY A 67 -13.28 -36.27 -5.40
CA GLY A 67 -12.42 -37.41 -5.12
C GLY A 67 -10.98 -37.12 -4.70
N SER A 68 -10.72 -37.29 -3.41
CA SER A 68 -9.40 -37.66 -2.89
C SER A 68 -8.77 -38.79 -3.69
N ALA A 69 -7.54 -38.56 -4.16
CA ALA A 69 -6.60 -39.61 -4.51
C ALA A 69 -5.21 -39.19 -4.04
N GLY A 70 -4.62 -39.98 -3.13
CA GLY A 70 -3.16 -40.08 -2.99
C GLY A 70 -2.47 -39.19 -1.97
N LYS A 71 -2.51 -39.66 -0.72
CA LYS A 71 -1.41 -39.66 0.28
C LYS A 71 -0.01 -39.39 -0.32
N GLY A 72 0.66 -38.34 0.17
CA GLY A 72 2.05 -38.01 -0.16
C GLY A 72 2.56 -36.91 0.77
N THR A 73 3.08 -37.32 1.92
CA THR A 73 3.79 -36.47 2.86
C THR A 73 5.09 -36.04 2.19
N GLY A 74 5.16 -34.81 1.68
CA GLY A 74 6.39 -34.23 1.12
C GLY A 74 6.45 -34.16 -0.40
N LEU A 75 7.24 -33.20 -0.89
CA LEU A 75 7.71 -33.14 -2.27
C LEU A 75 8.51 -34.42 -2.58
N ASP A 76 8.36 -34.97 -3.79
CA ASP A 76 9.22 -36.07 -4.25
C ASP A 76 10.68 -35.61 -4.32
N ALA A 77 11.64 -36.55 -4.24
CA ALA A 77 13.07 -36.24 -4.30
C ALA A 77 13.45 -35.39 -5.55
N ASN A 78 12.77 -35.63 -6.68
CA ASN A 78 12.93 -34.82 -7.89
C ASN A 78 12.45 -33.37 -7.71
N GLN A 79 11.33 -33.17 -7.02
CA GLN A 79 10.80 -31.82 -6.77
C GLN A 79 11.65 -31.05 -5.76
N LEU A 80 12.29 -31.77 -4.83
CA LEU A 80 13.25 -31.19 -3.89
C LEU A 80 14.53 -30.72 -4.59
N ALA A 81 15.05 -31.55 -5.50
CA ALA A 81 16.21 -31.22 -6.32
C ALA A 81 15.92 -30.06 -7.29
N ASP A 82 14.72 -30.04 -7.88
CA ASP A 82 14.24 -28.92 -8.70
C ASP A 82 14.18 -27.63 -7.88
N LEU A 83 13.56 -27.66 -6.71
CA LEU A 83 13.46 -26.51 -5.81
C LEU A 83 14.83 -25.95 -5.41
N ALA A 84 15.78 -26.82 -5.04
CA ALA A 84 17.14 -26.40 -4.71
C ALA A 84 17.85 -25.78 -5.91
N SER A 85 17.72 -26.40 -7.09
CA SER A 85 18.30 -25.90 -8.35
C SER A 85 17.71 -24.55 -8.75
N ARG A 86 16.43 -24.36 -8.48
CA ARG A 86 15.70 -23.15 -8.79
C ARG A 86 16.09 -22.03 -7.85
N CYS A 87 16.12 -22.27 -6.54
CA CYS A 87 16.63 -21.33 -5.53
C CYS A 87 18.03 -20.83 -5.88
N ALA A 88 18.94 -21.74 -6.26
CA ALA A 88 20.29 -21.38 -6.66
C ALA A 88 20.37 -20.45 -7.90
N LYS A 89 19.33 -20.45 -8.74
CA LYS A 89 19.24 -19.64 -9.96
C LYS A 89 18.22 -18.50 -9.87
N LEU A 90 17.50 -18.32 -8.76
CA LEU A 90 16.41 -17.34 -8.66
C LEU A 90 16.85 -15.89 -8.91
N ASP A 91 18.12 -15.60 -8.64
CA ASP A 91 18.72 -14.29 -8.85
C ASP A 91 19.01 -14.00 -10.34
N GLN A 92 19.20 -15.06 -11.14
CA GLN A 92 19.53 -14.97 -12.56
C GLN A 92 18.32 -15.18 -13.48
N LEU A 93 17.19 -15.65 -12.95
CA LEU A 93 15.99 -15.97 -13.72
C LEU A 93 15.02 -14.78 -13.84
N ASP A 94 14.46 -14.59 -15.05
CA ASP A 94 13.40 -13.61 -15.30
C ASP A 94 12.10 -14.01 -14.58
N TYR A 95 11.20 -13.05 -14.33
CA TYR A 95 9.88 -13.34 -13.75
C TYR A 95 9.03 -14.30 -14.57
N PHE A 96 9.21 -14.32 -15.90
CA PHE A 96 8.56 -15.31 -16.77
C PHE A 96 9.14 -16.71 -16.56
N GLU A 97 10.46 -16.83 -16.41
CA GLU A 97 11.13 -18.11 -16.14
C GLU A 97 10.82 -18.62 -14.72
N VAL A 98 10.70 -17.71 -13.74
CA VAL A 98 10.23 -18.02 -12.38
C VAL A 98 8.78 -18.53 -12.37
N LEU A 99 7.96 -18.24 -13.38
CA LEU A 99 6.62 -18.80 -13.53
C LEU A 99 6.56 -19.96 -14.54
N LEU A 100 7.68 -20.37 -15.13
CA LEU A 100 7.77 -21.35 -16.23
C LEU A 100 6.86 -20.96 -17.41
N LEU A 101 6.91 -19.70 -17.80
CA LEU A 101 6.15 -19.14 -18.89
C LEU A 101 7.05 -18.50 -19.92
N GLU A 102 6.54 -18.45 -21.15
CA GLU A 102 7.17 -17.66 -22.20
C GLU A 102 6.92 -16.16 -21.98
N ARG A 103 7.82 -15.31 -22.47
CA ARG A 103 7.71 -13.85 -22.39
C ARG A 103 6.48 -13.30 -23.12
N THR A 104 5.92 -14.08 -24.04
CA THR A 104 4.70 -13.79 -24.82
C THR A 104 3.41 -14.22 -24.11
N ALA A 105 3.49 -14.82 -22.92
CA ALA A 105 2.34 -15.40 -22.23
C ALA A 105 1.23 -14.38 -21.92
N ALA A 106 -0.02 -14.79 -22.15
CA ALA A 106 -1.19 -13.97 -21.84
C ALA A 106 -1.36 -13.80 -20.31
N PRO A 107 -2.00 -12.70 -19.84
CA PRO A 107 -2.19 -12.47 -18.40
C PRO A 107 -3.01 -13.60 -17.73
N ALA A 108 -3.89 -14.26 -18.48
CA ALA A 108 -4.63 -15.43 -18.02
C ALA A 108 -3.70 -16.61 -17.68
N ASP A 109 -2.65 -16.84 -18.47
CA ASP A 109 -1.70 -17.93 -18.25
C ASP A 109 -0.74 -17.63 -17.10
N ILE A 110 -0.37 -16.35 -16.91
CA ILE A 110 0.36 -15.89 -15.72
C ILE A 110 -0.40 -16.22 -14.44
N LYS A 111 -1.69 -15.91 -14.42
CA LYS A 111 -2.56 -16.21 -13.28
C LYS A 111 -2.61 -17.72 -13.02
N LYS A 112 -2.79 -18.54 -14.06
CA LYS A 112 -2.81 -20.01 -13.92
C LYS A 112 -1.49 -20.58 -13.40
N ALA A 113 -0.36 -20.11 -13.94
CA ALA A 113 0.97 -20.55 -13.54
C ALA A 113 1.26 -20.19 -12.08
N PHE A 114 0.90 -18.97 -11.66
CA PHE A 114 1.00 -18.56 -10.26
C PHE A 114 0.23 -19.50 -9.33
N TYR A 115 -1.05 -19.80 -9.62
CA TYR A 115 -1.82 -20.70 -8.77
C TYR A 115 -1.24 -22.12 -8.70
N ARG A 116 -0.71 -22.65 -9.82
CA ARG A 116 -0.04 -23.96 -9.86
C ARG A 116 1.18 -23.98 -8.95
N GLU A 117 2.02 -22.96 -9.09
CA GLU A 117 3.29 -22.84 -8.36
C GLU A 117 3.06 -22.59 -6.86
N SER A 118 2.16 -21.65 -6.55
CA SER A 118 1.78 -21.32 -5.17
C SER A 118 1.18 -22.51 -4.44
N ARG A 119 0.35 -23.34 -5.09
CA ARG A 119 -0.21 -24.54 -4.45
C ARG A 119 0.86 -25.61 -4.20
N THR A 120 1.85 -25.70 -5.07
CA THR A 120 2.94 -26.69 -4.98
C THR A 120 3.90 -26.31 -3.86
N TYR A 121 4.33 -25.05 -3.82
CA TYR A 121 5.37 -24.52 -2.93
C TYR A 121 4.80 -23.60 -1.83
N HIS A 122 3.55 -23.79 -1.40
CA HIS A 122 2.98 -22.99 -0.32
C HIS A 122 3.69 -23.29 1.01
N PRO A 123 4.16 -22.29 1.77
CA PRO A 123 4.92 -22.51 3.01
C PRO A 123 4.14 -23.29 4.09
N ASP A 124 2.80 -23.21 4.07
CA ASP A 124 1.92 -23.96 4.98
C ASP A 124 2.07 -25.49 4.84
N ARG A 125 2.28 -25.99 3.61
CA ARG A 125 2.51 -27.44 3.37
C ARG A 125 3.80 -27.95 4.01
N PHE A 126 4.75 -27.05 4.27
CA PHE A 126 6.07 -27.35 4.82
C PHE A 126 6.20 -26.90 6.28
N PHE A 127 5.10 -26.48 6.91
CA PHE A 127 5.13 -26.02 8.29
C PHE A 127 5.60 -27.12 9.25
N HIS A 128 5.15 -28.36 9.02
CA HIS A 128 5.45 -29.54 9.86
C HIS A 128 6.84 -30.17 9.61
N ILE A 129 7.59 -29.73 8.61
CA ILE A 129 8.92 -30.29 8.29
C ILE A 129 9.97 -29.69 9.23
N THR A 130 10.91 -30.52 9.69
CA THR A 130 11.99 -30.13 10.60
C THR A 130 13.18 -29.48 9.87
N ASP A 131 13.35 -29.77 8.58
CA ASP A 131 14.41 -29.21 7.74
C ASP A 131 14.24 -27.70 7.53
N LYS A 132 15.04 -26.90 8.26
CA LYS A 132 15.01 -25.44 8.17
C LYS A 132 15.43 -24.93 6.79
N LEU A 133 16.48 -25.53 6.19
CA LEU A 133 16.98 -25.14 4.87
C LEU A 133 15.89 -25.30 3.80
N LEU A 134 15.15 -26.41 3.85
CA LEU A 134 14.06 -26.63 2.91
C LEU A 134 12.94 -25.59 3.08
N LYS A 135 12.55 -25.29 4.32
CA LYS A 135 11.54 -24.25 4.59
C LYS A 135 11.98 -22.89 4.08
N GLU A 136 13.25 -22.55 4.24
CA GLU A 136 13.82 -21.29 3.75
C GLU A 136 13.80 -21.24 2.22
N GLN A 137 14.24 -22.30 1.54
CA GLN A 137 14.21 -22.38 0.07
C GLN A 137 12.77 -22.32 -0.48
N VAL A 138 11.83 -23.03 0.12
CA VAL A 138 10.40 -22.94 -0.25
C VAL A 138 9.89 -21.51 -0.08
N HIS A 139 10.21 -20.88 1.06
CA HIS A 139 9.78 -19.51 1.34
C HIS A 139 10.37 -18.50 0.36
N GLU A 140 11.66 -18.64 0.03
CA GLU A 140 12.35 -17.79 -0.94
C GLU A 140 11.77 -17.93 -2.35
N LEU A 141 11.58 -19.17 -2.82
CA LEU A 141 10.93 -19.45 -4.10
C LEU A 141 9.51 -18.89 -4.13
N TYR A 142 8.70 -19.13 -3.09
CA TYR A 142 7.34 -18.63 -2.99
C TYR A 142 7.28 -17.10 -3.01
N LYS A 143 8.20 -16.44 -2.30
CA LYS A 143 8.34 -14.98 -2.34
C LYS A 143 8.64 -14.51 -3.77
N ARG A 144 9.59 -15.14 -4.46
CA ARG A 144 9.95 -14.79 -5.85
C ARG A 144 8.79 -14.98 -6.82
N VAL A 145 8.05 -16.08 -6.71
CA VAL A 145 6.85 -16.38 -7.50
C VAL A 145 5.76 -15.33 -7.28
N THR A 146 5.59 -14.92 -6.04
CA THR A 146 4.62 -13.88 -5.66
C THR A 146 5.03 -12.52 -6.23
N GLU A 147 6.29 -12.12 -6.09
CA GLU A 147 6.86 -10.91 -6.71
C GLU A 147 6.64 -10.91 -8.23
N ALA A 148 6.95 -12.03 -8.90
CA ALA A 148 6.75 -12.21 -10.34
C ALA A 148 5.30 -11.95 -10.74
N TYR A 149 4.35 -12.53 -10.01
CA TYR A 149 2.93 -12.33 -10.27
C TYR A 149 2.50 -10.87 -10.08
N TYR A 150 2.95 -10.18 -9.02
CA TYR A 150 2.60 -8.78 -8.77
C TYR A 150 3.07 -7.83 -9.87
N VAL A 151 4.25 -8.07 -10.44
CA VAL A 151 4.80 -7.27 -11.54
C VAL A 151 4.11 -7.60 -12.86
N LEU A 152 3.90 -8.89 -13.13
CA LEU A 152 3.40 -9.34 -14.44
C LEU A 152 1.88 -9.29 -14.58
N ARG A 153 1.11 -9.20 -13.48
CA ARG A 153 -0.36 -9.05 -13.55
C ARG A 153 -0.79 -7.67 -14.05
N ASP A 154 0.03 -6.65 -13.83
CA ASP A 154 -0.28 -5.27 -14.17
C ASP A 154 0.32 -4.95 -15.54
N ASP A 155 -0.51 -4.62 -16.52
CA ASP A 155 -0.07 -4.38 -17.89
C ASP A 155 0.96 -3.24 -17.99
N THR A 156 0.90 -2.24 -17.11
CA THR A 156 1.86 -1.13 -17.12
C THR A 156 3.23 -1.57 -16.60
N LYS A 157 3.26 -2.33 -15.50
CA LYS A 157 4.50 -2.87 -14.92
C LYS A 157 5.10 -3.95 -15.80
N ARG A 158 4.27 -4.82 -16.39
CA ARG A 158 4.69 -5.84 -17.35
C ARG A 158 5.39 -5.24 -18.56
N LYS A 159 4.83 -4.20 -19.17
CA LYS A 159 5.44 -3.53 -20.34
C LYS A 159 6.79 -2.91 -19.99
N LYS A 160 6.89 -2.23 -18.83
CA LYS A 160 8.16 -1.70 -18.33
C LYS A 160 9.18 -2.81 -18.10
N TYR A 161 8.76 -3.89 -17.45
CA TYR A 161 9.61 -5.05 -17.20
C TYR A 161 10.13 -5.69 -18.51
N LEU A 162 9.25 -5.87 -19.51
CA LEU A 162 9.64 -6.37 -20.84
C LEU A 162 10.67 -5.46 -21.53
N ALA A 163 10.54 -4.15 -21.38
CA ALA A 163 11.52 -3.19 -21.91
C ALA A 163 12.87 -3.28 -21.16
N ASP A 164 12.85 -3.39 -19.83
CA ASP A 164 14.07 -3.50 -19.02
C ASP A 164 14.85 -4.80 -19.27
N ILE A 165 14.17 -5.95 -19.41
CA ILE A 165 14.85 -7.23 -19.71
C ILE A 165 15.42 -7.31 -21.13
N SER A 166 14.97 -6.44 -22.04
CA SER A 166 15.49 -6.35 -23.41
C SER A 166 16.77 -5.51 -23.49
N SER A 167 17.10 -4.76 -22.44
CA SER A 167 18.31 -3.92 -22.36
C SER A 167 19.52 -4.75 -21.90
N PRO A 168 20.77 -4.43 -22.31
CA PRO A 168 21.97 -5.16 -21.89
C PRO A 168 22.24 -5.15 -20.37
N GLU A 169 21.54 -4.33 -19.58
CA GLU A 169 21.56 -4.34 -18.11
C GLU A 169 20.62 -5.40 -17.47
N ARG A 170 20.23 -6.45 -18.22
CA ARG A 170 19.33 -7.51 -17.76
C ARG A 170 19.71 -8.05 -16.37
N ALA A 171 21.00 -8.31 -16.14
CA ALA A 171 21.54 -8.83 -14.88
C ALA A 171 21.22 -7.95 -13.66
N GLN A 172 21.19 -6.63 -13.81
CA GLN A 172 20.94 -5.69 -12.71
C GLN A 172 19.45 -5.39 -12.48
N LYS A 173 18.58 -5.68 -13.46
CA LYS A 173 17.14 -5.33 -13.44
C LYS A 173 16.19 -6.53 -13.42
N LEU A 174 16.71 -7.76 -13.34
CA LEU A 174 15.91 -8.99 -13.16
C LEU A 174 15.04 -8.96 -11.89
N ARG A 175 15.41 -8.14 -10.91
CA ARG A 175 14.69 -8.01 -9.64
C ARG A 175 14.05 -6.64 -9.51
N PHE A 176 12.77 -6.56 -9.84
CA PHE A 176 11.89 -5.45 -9.52
C PHE A 176 11.50 -5.55 -8.03
N THR A 177 12.42 -5.24 -7.12
CA THR A 177 12.03 -5.04 -5.71
C THR A 177 11.37 -3.68 -5.57
N GLU A 178 10.27 -3.61 -4.82
CA GLU A 178 9.76 -2.33 -4.30
C GLU A 178 10.87 -1.57 -3.56
N ALA A 179 11.86 -2.26 -2.98
CA ALA A 179 13.03 -1.65 -2.38
C ALA A 179 13.90 -0.90 -3.40
N SER A 180 14.16 -1.44 -4.59
CA SER A 180 14.96 -0.77 -5.63
C SER A 180 14.19 0.36 -6.30
N GLU A 181 12.88 0.22 -6.51
CA GLU A 181 12.05 1.33 -6.97
C GLU A 181 11.91 2.41 -5.88
N ALA A 182 11.80 2.01 -4.61
CA ALA A 182 11.79 2.93 -3.47
C ALA A 182 13.15 3.60 -3.28
N GLU A 183 14.27 2.93 -3.51
CA GLU A 183 15.61 3.53 -3.46
C GLU A 183 15.83 4.47 -4.63
N THR A 184 15.40 4.10 -5.83
CA THR A 184 15.50 4.96 -7.02
C THR A 184 14.57 6.16 -6.90
N LYS A 185 13.36 5.96 -6.37
CA LYS A 185 12.40 7.03 -6.07
C LYS A 185 12.81 7.85 -4.87
N ALA A 186 13.46 7.27 -3.86
CA ALA A 186 14.03 7.99 -2.73
C ALA A 186 15.27 8.77 -3.14
N ALA A 187 16.09 8.24 -4.04
CA ALA A 187 17.23 8.93 -4.65
C ALA A 187 16.73 10.07 -5.54
N ALA A 188 15.71 9.83 -6.39
CA ALA A 188 15.08 10.88 -7.18
C ALA A 188 14.40 11.94 -6.30
N LYS A 189 13.71 11.53 -5.22
CA LYS A 189 13.10 12.45 -4.24
C LYS A 189 14.17 13.23 -3.48
N LYS A 190 15.29 12.59 -3.13
CA LYS A 190 16.40 13.21 -2.41
C LYS A 190 17.14 14.20 -3.32
N GLU A 191 17.40 13.82 -4.56
CA GLU A 191 17.97 14.69 -5.60
C GLU A 191 17.04 15.88 -5.89
N GLN A 192 15.73 15.63 -6.00
CA GLN A 192 14.73 16.69 -6.14
C GLN A 192 14.68 17.59 -4.89
N GLU A 193 14.84 17.04 -3.68
CA GLU A 193 14.89 17.79 -2.42
C GLU A 193 16.20 18.58 -2.24
N GLU A 194 17.32 18.07 -2.75
CA GLU A 194 18.59 18.77 -2.87
C GLU A 194 18.53 19.87 -3.94
N GLN A 195 17.72 19.67 -4.98
CA GLN A 195 17.48 20.66 -6.03
C GLN A 195 16.53 21.78 -5.59
N ILE A 196 15.68 21.54 -4.57
CA ILE A 196 14.83 22.56 -3.96
C ILE A 196 15.66 23.58 -3.17
N GLY A 197 16.76 23.16 -2.52
CA GLY A 197 17.70 24.07 -1.86
C GLY A 197 18.81 23.33 -1.12
N THR A 198 19.88 24.01 -0.71
CA THR A 198 21.04 23.35 -0.06
C THR A 198 20.85 23.28 1.47
N HIS A 199 20.23 24.30 2.07
CA HIS A 199 20.08 24.45 3.51
C HIS A 199 18.81 23.77 4.08
N PRO A 200 18.91 22.97 5.17
CA PRO A 200 17.78 22.20 5.69
C PRO A 200 16.60 23.05 6.16
N LYS A 201 16.85 24.16 6.88
CA LYS A 201 15.77 25.07 7.31
C LYS A 201 15.11 25.79 6.14
N GLY A 202 15.89 26.18 5.11
CA GLY A 202 15.36 26.80 3.90
C GLY A 202 14.38 25.88 3.18
N ARG A 203 14.74 24.60 3.05
CA ARG A 203 13.86 23.56 2.46
C ARG A 203 12.57 23.37 3.26
N GLN A 204 12.65 23.34 4.59
CA GLN A 204 11.47 23.20 5.44
C GLN A 204 10.48 24.36 5.25
N PHE A 205 10.97 25.60 5.25
CA PHE A 205 10.12 26.76 5.01
C PHE A 205 9.56 26.79 3.59
N TYR A 206 10.32 26.36 2.58
CA TYR A 206 9.83 26.25 1.21
C TYR A 206 8.76 25.17 1.06
N GLN A 207 8.94 23.98 1.66
CA GLN A 207 7.91 22.94 1.68
C GLN A 207 6.63 23.43 2.40
N GLN A 208 6.77 24.18 3.49
CA GLN A 208 5.62 24.75 4.17
C GLN A 208 4.91 25.79 3.30
N ALA A 209 5.66 26.62 2.57
CA ALA A 209 5.08 27.55 1.62
C ALA A 209 4.36 26.86 0.45
N GLN A 210 4.90 25.76 -0.06
CA GLN A 210 4.21 24.97 -1.09
C GLN A 210 2.87 24.45 -0.58
N LYS A 211 2.81 23.92 0.65
CA LYS A 211 1.55 23.50 1.27
C LYS A 211 0.56 24.65 1.45
N ASP A 212 1.05 25.83 1.81
CA ASP A 212 0.21 27.02 1.95
C ASP A 212 -0.33 27.49 0.58
N ILE A 213 0.48 27.39 -0.49
CA ILE A 213 0.05 27.65 -1.87
C ILE A 213 -1.04 26.65 -2.28
N GLU A 214 -0.85 25.36 -2.02
CA GLU A 214 -1.84 24.31 -2.29
C GLU A 214 -3.15 24.55 -1.51
N ALA A 215 -3.05 25.06 -0.28
CA ALA A 215 -4.18 25.46 0.55
C ALA A 215 -4.78 26.82 0.16
N ASN A 216 -4.28 27.48 -0.91
CA ASN A 216 -4.65 28.85 -1.31
C ASN A 216 -4.42 29.93 -0.23
N ASN A 217 -3.60 29.63 0.77
CA ASN A 217 -3.19 30.54 1.83
C ASN A 217 -1.96 31.35 1.40
N TRP A 218 -2.13 32.19 0.36
CA TRP A 218 -1.05 32.97 -0.26
C TRP A 218 -0.29 33.88 0.73
N SER A 219 -0.99 34.41 1.73
CA SER A 219 -0.39 35.23 2.80
C SER A 219 0.59 34.44 3.68
N ALA A 220 0.27 33.19 4.01
CA ALA A 220 1.14 32.33 4.81
C ALA A 220 2.33 31.84 3.96
N ALA A 221 2.07 31.51 2.69
CA ALA A 221 3.10 31.15 1.72
C ALA A 221 4.15 32.26 1.57
N GLU A 222 3.75 33.53 1.42
CA GLU A 222 4.69 34.65 1.29
C GLU A 222 5.63 34.76 2.50
N ARG A 223 5.10 34.60 3.72
CA ARG A 223 5.89 34.64 4.95
C ARG A 223 6.89 33.49 5.02
N ASN A 224 6.44 32.28 4.70
CA ASN A 224 7.29 31.10 4.69
C ASN A 224 8.38 31.20 3.60
N LEU A 225 8.08 31.75 2.42
CA LEU A 225 9.07 31.99 1.36
C LEU A 225 10.10 33.06 1.76
N LYS A 226 9.67 34.14 2.43
CA LYS A 226 10.61 35.12 3.01
C LYS A 226 11.54 34.46 4.03
N MET A 227 11.01 33.59 4.90
CA MET A 227 11.82 32.82 5.84
C MET A 227 12.75 31.82 5.14
N ALA A 228 12.34 31.20 4.03
CA ALA A 228 13.24 30.35 3.24
C ALA A 228 14.43 31.15 2.67
N LEU A 229 14.17 32.38 2.20
CA LEU A 229 15.18 33.29 1.67
C LEU A 229 16.11 33.89 2.73
N THR A 230 15.75 33.92 4.01
CA THR A 230 16.70 34.33 5.07
C THR A 230 17.83 33.32 5.24
N TYR A 231 17.55 32.04 5.01
CA TYR A 231 18.55 30.97 5.04
C TYR A 231 19.26 30.79 3.69
N GLU A 232 18.54 30.96 2.58
CA GLU A 232 19.12 30.84 1.23
C GLU A 232 18.72 32.01 0.31
N PRO A 233 19.35 33.18 0.47
CA PRO A 233 19.01 34.37 -0.32
C PRO A 233 19.37 34.26 -1.79
N SER A 234 20.21 33.28 -2.18
CA SER A 234 20.65 33.07 -3.57
C SER A 234 19.79 32.08 -4.34
N ASN A 235 18.84 31.40 -3.70
CA ASN A 235 18.03 30.37 -4.35
C ASN A 235 16.99 30.99 -5.30
N ALA A 236 17.12 30.72 -6.61
CA ALA A 236 16.24 31.26 -7.64
C ALA A 236 14.79 30.75 -7.52
N ARG A 237 14.59 29.48 -7.12
CA ARG A 237 13.26 28.88 -6.97
C ARG A 237 12.46 29.56 -5.86
N TYR A 238 13.11 29.86 -4.73
CA TYR A 238 12.45 30.53 -3.61
C TYR A 238 12.01 31.95 -3.99
N LYS A 239 12.83 32.67 -4.77
CA LYS A 239 12.49 34.00 -5.28
C LYS A 239 11.33 33.96 -6.26
N GLU A 240 11.35 33.04 -7.21
CA GLU A 240 10.27 32.89 -8.20
C GLU A 240 8.93 32.57 -7.52
N SER A 241 8.94 31.60 -6.60
CA SER A 241 7.74 31.26 -5.83
C SER A 241 7.24 32.42 -4.96
N LEU A 242 8.15 33.24 -4.40
CA LEU A 242 7.78 34.43 -3.62
C LEU A 242 7.05 35.45 -4.50
N LEU A 243 7.57 35.71 -5.70
CA LEU A 243 6.97 36.66 -6.63
C LEU A 243 5.58 36.21 -7.08
N GLU A 244 5.40 34.91 -7.31
CA GLU A 244 4.09 34.36 -7.65
C GLU A 244 3.09 34.52 -6.49
N ALA A 245 3.50 34.18 -5.26
CA ALA A 245 2.66 34.37 -4.09
C ALA A 245 2.26 35.85 -3.89
N GLN A 246 3.19 36.79 -4.10
CA GLN A 246 2.91 38.22 -4.04
C GLN A 246 1.95 38.68 -5.13
N LYS A 247 2.13 38.20 -6.37
CA LYS A 247 1.24 38.51 -7.49
C LYS A 247 -0.19 38.04 -7.20
N ARG A 248 -0.35 36.80 -6.73
CA ARG A 248 -1.66 36.23 -6.35
C ARG A 248 -2.33 37.04 -5.24
N LEU A 249 -1.57 37.45 -4.23
CA LEU A 249 -2.08 38.29 -3.14
C LEU A 249 -2.50 39.69 -3.63
N GLN A 250 -1.78 40.25 -4.59
CA GLN A 250 -2.13 41.52 -5.22
C GLN A 250 -3.40 41.40 -6.08
N GLU A 251 -3.59 40.29 -6.79
CA GLU A 251 -4.81 40.02 -7.55
C GLU A 251 -6.02 39.84 -6.63
N GLU A 252 -5.88 39.09 -5.53
CA GLU A 252 -6.95 38.90 -4.54
C GLU A 252 -7.38 40.21 -3.89
N SER A 253 -6.42 41.07 -3.53
CA SER A 253 -6.72 42.39 -2.94
C SER A 253 -7.41 43.33 -3.94
N LYS A 254 -7.06 43.30 -5.23
CA LYS A 254 -7.74 44.06 -6.28
C LYS A 254 -9.19 43.59 -6.49
N GLY A 255 -9.44 42.28 -6.50
CA GLY A 255 -10.79 41.72 -6.65
C GLY A 255 -11.73 42.06 -5.49
N LYS A 256 -11.22 42.06 -4.25
CA LYS A 256 -12.01 42.46 -3.06
C LYS A 256 -12.33 43.96 -3.03
N GLY A 257 -11.43 44.81 -3.52
CA GLY A 257 -11.62 46.26 -3.57
C GLY A 257 -12.66 46.72 -4.59
N ASP A 258 -12.88 45.94 -5.65
CA ASP A 258 -13.87 46.25 -6.69
C ASP A 258 -15.30 45.88 -6.26
N SER A 259 -15.45 44.79 -5.49
CA SER A 259 -16.74 44.29 -5.00
C SER A 259 -17.46 45.22 -4.00
N PHE A 260 -16.77 46.23 -3.43
CA PHE A 260 -17.35 47.17 -2.45
C PHE A 260 -17.90 48.46 -3.07
N LYS A 261 -17.87 48.60 -4.41
CA LYS A 261 -18.30 49.82 -5.14
C LYS A 261 -19.59 49.63 -5.95
N ILE A 262 -20.53 48.82 -5.49
CA ILE A 262 -21.88 48.76 -6.07
C ILE A 262 -22.80 49.62 -5.19
N ARG A 263 -23.29 50.71 -5.78
CA ARG A 263 -24.03 51.81 -5.17
C ARG A 263 -25.53 51.63 -5.37
#